data_AF-A0A5J6LJ34-F1
#
_entry.id   AF-A0A5J6LJ34-F1
#
_cell.length_a   1.000
_cell.length_b   1.000
_cell.length_c   1.000
_cell.angle_alpha   90.00
_cell.angle_beta   90.00
_cell.angle_gamma   90.00
#
_symmetry.space_group_name_H-M   'P 1'
#
loop_
_entity.id
_entity.type
_entity.pdbx_description
1 polymer ?
#
loop_
_entity_poly.entity_id
_entity_poly.type
_entity_poly.pdbx_seq_one_letter_code
_entity_poly.pdbx_strand_id
1 'polypeptide(L)'
;MAGVETQLRAMYSGGGASSTTLHLIAFLPGQPPFEVLSVPQSANVMIRACFSERDMKHRAQVCHDEYNFDASLDLTEVSAAGMPVLRYRSEATSFPGPVSRFEDSLAGRPLSKSDIVTVTNPLCSYHRLYSFDPEARGYIPDTPPPDCSDYTVP
;
A
#
# COMPACT_ATOMS: atom_id res chain seq x y z
N MET A 1 -0.48 -15.60 18.89
CA MET A 1 -0.50 -14.27 18.25
C MET A 1 -1.90 -14.04 17.68
N ALA A 2 -2.32 -12.80 17.56
CA ALA A 2 -3.55 -12.42 16.85
C ALA A 2 -3.22 -11.35 15.80
N GLY A 3 -3.89 -11.42 14.65
CA GLY A 3 -3.87 -10.35 13.65
C GLY A 3 -5.08 -9.44 13.83
N VAL A 4 -4.86 -8.13 13.77
CA VAL A 4 -5.90 -7.11 13.82
C VAL A 4 -5.69 -6.17 12.64
N GLU A 5 -6.73 -5.94 11.85
CA GLU A 5 -6.71 -4.94 10.79
C GLU A 5 -7.36 -3.65 11.28
N THR A 6 -6.67 -2.53 11.10
CA THR A 6 -7.24 -1.20 11.28
C THR A 6 -7.42 -0.55 9.92
N GLN A 7 -8.51 0.22 9.77
CA GLN A 7 -8.81 0.90 8.52
C GLN A 7 -9.02 2.38 8.75
N LEU A 8 -8.34 3.19 7.94
CA LEU A 8 -8.54 4.63 7.83
C LEU A 8 -9.23 4.96 6.52
N ARG A 9 -10.06 6.00 6.54
CA ARG A 9 -10.80 6.49 5.37
C ARG A 9 -10.76 8.02 5.33
N ALA A 10 -10.56 8.58 4.15
CA ALA A 10 -10.66 10.01 3.87
C ALA A 10 -11.59 10.21 2.68
N MET A 11 -12.53 11.15 2.79
CA MET A 11 -13.46 11.50 1.71
C MET A 11 -13.23 12.95 1.29
N TYR A 12 -13.25 13.20 -0.02
CA TYR A 12 -13.10 14.54 -0.57
C TYR A 12 -13.92 14.70 -1.86
N SER A 13 -14.14 15.94 -2.30
CA SER A 13 -14.96 16.20 -3.49
C SER A 13 -14.30 15.63 -4.75
N GLY A 14 -14.95 14.63 -5.35
CA GLY A 14 -14.44 13.95 -6.56
C GLY A 14 -13.63 12.69 -6.28
N GLY A 15 -13.64 12.18 -5.04
CA GLY A 15 -12.93 10.95 -4.73
C GLY A 15 -12.92 10.56 -3.26
N GLY A 16 -11.98 9.72 -2.91
CA GLY A 16 -11.80 9.23 -1.56
C GLY A 16 -10.64 8.26 -1.49
N ALA A 17 -10.26 7.92 -0.27
CA ALA A 17 -9.18 7.01 -0.02
C ALA A 17 -9.49 6.13 1.19
N SER A 18 -9.01 4.89 1.16
CA SER A 18 -8.96 4.01 2.32
C SER A 18 -7.63 3.30 2.38
N SER A 19 -7.14 3.07 3.59
CA SER A 19 -5.95 2.27 3.86
C SER A 19 -6.21 1.34 5.03
N THR A 20 -5.72 0.12 4.91
CA THR A 20 -5.82 -0.95 5.90
C THR A 20 -4.41 -1.31 6.34
N THR A 21 -4.17 -1.31 7.65
CA THR A 21 -2.91 -1.74 8.26
C THR A 21 -3.15 -3.03 9.05
N LEU A 22 -2.33 -4.05 8.81
CA LEU A 22 -2.30 -5.28 9.60
C LEU A 22 -1.35 -5.09 10.78
N HIS A 23 -1.87 -5.33 11.98
CA HIS A 23 -1.13 -5.36 13.24
C HIS A 23 -1.08 -6.79 13.76
N LEU A 24 0.13 -7.30 14.03
CA LEU A 24 0.30 -8.57 14.73
C LEU A 24 0.58 -8.30 16.20
N ILE A 25 -0.25 -8.88 17.07
CA ILE A 25 -0.15 -8.74 18.53
C ILE A 25 0.30 -10.07 19.15
N ALA A 26 1.37 -10.03 19.92
CA ALA A 26 1.86 -11.17 20.69
C ALA A 26 1.20 -11.24 22.07
N PHE A 27 0.91 -12.46 22.51
CA PHE A 27 0.36 -12.78 23.82
C PHE A 27 1.30 -13.78 24.48
N LEU A 28 2.02 -13.35 25.51
CA LEU A 28 2.94 -14.19 26.26
C LEU A 28 2.45 -14.32 27.72
N PRO A 29 2.53 -15.50 28.35
CA PRO A 29 2.16 -15.66 29.75
C PRO A 29 2.90 -14.67 30.66
N GLY A 30 2.16 -14.00 31.54
CA GLY A 30 2.72 -13.05 32.51
C GLY A 30 3.17 -11.70 31.93
N GLN A 31 2.88 -11.41 30.66
CA GLN A 31 3.20 -10.12 30.03
C GLN A 31 1.95 -9.49 29.41
N PRO A 32 1.84 -8.14 29.42
CA PRO A 32 0.81 -7.46 28.64
C PRO A 32 1.00 -7.74 27.15
N PRO A 33 -0.09 -7.78 26.35
CA PRO A 33 0.01 -7.89 24.90
C PRO A 33 0.83 -6.74 24.31
N PHE A 34 1.60 -7.02 23.27
CA PHE A 34 2.41 -6.02 22.59
C PHE A 34 2.40 -6.28 21.07
N GLU A 35 2.49 -5.20 20.31
CA GLU A 35 2.60 -5.27 18.86
C GLU A 35 3.99 -5.77 18.46
N VAL A 36 4.03 -6.73 17.55
CA VAL A 36 5.27 -7.30 17.01
C VAL A 36 5.46 -7.02 15.53
N LEU A 37 4.43 -6.59 14.81
CA LEU A 37 4.53 -6.17 13.42
C LEU A 37 3.37 -5.22 13.09
N SER A 38 3.66 -4.17 12.34
CA SER A 38 2.65 -3.33 11.70
C SER A 38 3.06 -3.12 10.24
N VAL A 39 2.20 -3.52 9.29
CA VAL A 39 2.45 -3.41 7.86
C VAL A 39 1.19 -2.98 7.09
N PRO A 40 1.32 -2.22 5.99
CA PRO A 40 0.19 -1.95 5.10
C PRO A 40 -0.35 -3.26 4.53
N GLN A 41 -1.66 -3.43 4.51
CA GLN A 41 -2.33 -4.64 4.04
C GLN A 41 -3.10 -4.41 2.74
N SER A 42 -3.79 -3.28 2.63
CA SER A 42 -4.46 -2.86 1.40
C SER A 42 -4.71 -1.36 1.42
N ALA A 43 -4.81 -0.74 0.26
CA ALA A 43 -5.26 0.64 0.13
C ALA A 43 -5.82 0.93 -1.26
N ASN A 44 -6.72 1.90 -1.32
CA ASN A 44 -7.30 2.43 -2.53
C ASN A 44 -7.41 3.94 -2.38
N VAL A 45 -6.99 4.68 -3.41
CA VAL A 45 -7.08 6.14 -3.50
C VAL A 45 -7.65 6.46 -4.87
N MET A 46 -8.67 7.31 -4.91
CA MET A 46 -9.27 7.82 -6.13
C MET A 46 -9.31 9.34 -6.07
N ILE A 47 -8.68 10.02 -7.01
CA ILE A 47 -8.61 11.49 -7.06
C ILE A 47 -9.20 11.98 -8.37
N ARG A 48 -10.13 12.95 -8.33
CA ARG A 48 -10.64 13.60 -9.54
C ARG A 48 -9.54 14.42 -10.21
N ALA A 49 -9.38 14.19 -11.52
CA ALA A 49 -8.38 14.86 -12.36
C ALA A 49 -8.99 15.84 -13.39
N CYS A 50 -10.30 15.79 -13.66
CA CYS A 50 -10.98 16.73 -14.58
C CYS A 50 -11.83 17.77 -13.85
N PHE A 51 -11.77 19.02 -14.28
CA PHE A 51 -12.58 20.12 -13.75
C PHE A 51 -13.33 20.90 -14.84
N SER A 52 -13.07 20.59 -16.12
CA SER A 52 -13.69 21.18 -17.29
C SER A 52 -13.82 20.18 -18.44
N GLU A 53 -14.63 20.50 -19.45
CA GLU A 53 -14.69 19.71 -20.70
C GLU A 53 -13.34 19.61 -21.41
N ARG A 54 -12.49 20.63 -21.27
CA ARG A 54 -11.14 20.63 -21.83
C ARG A 54 -10.30 19.54 -21.17
N ASP A 55 -10.40 19.41 -19.85
CA ASP A 55 -9.67 18.39 -19.09
C ASP A 55 -10.19 16.99 -19.44
N MET A 56 -11.52 16.84 -19.60
CA MET A 56 -12.11 15.59 -20.06
C MET A 56 -11.54 15.17 -21.43
N LYS A 57 -11.38 16.11 -22.37
CA LYS A 57 -10.75 15.82 -23.66
C LYS A 57 -9.26 15.50 -23.50
N HIS A 58 -8.55 16.27 -22.67
CA HIS A 58 -7.14 16.06 -22.38
C HIS A 58 -6.86 14.68 -21.78
N ARG A 59 -7.75 14.18 -20.92
CA ARG A 59 -7.62 12.88 -20.26
C ARG A 59 -8.40 11.76 -20.95
N ALA A 60 -8.78 11.94 -22.21
CA ALA A 60 -9.52 10.92 -22.97
C ALA A 60 -10.75 10.35 -22.22
N GLN A 61 -11.46 11.22 -21.51
CA GLN A 61 -12.62 10.94 -20.65
C GLN A 61 -12.32 10.19 -19.33
N VAL A 62 -11.05 9.92 -19.01
CA VAL A 62 -10.63 9.31 -17.75
C VAL A 62 -10.39 10.39 -16.70
N CYS A 63 -11.42 10.67 -15.91
CA CYS A 63 -11.43 11.81 -15.00
C CYS A 63 -11.07 11.50 -13.55
N HIS A 64 -10.54 10.30 -13.31
CA HIS A 64 -10.00 9.90 -12.02
C HIS A 64 -8.61 9.30 -12.19
N ASP A 65 -7.75 9.61 -11.23
CA ASP A 65 -6.53 8.88 -10.98
C ASP A 65 -6.79 7.90 -9.85
N GLU A 66 -6.41 6.65 -10.06
CA GLU A 66 -6.57 5.57 -9.09
C GLU A 66 -5.20 5.05 -8.68
N TYR A 67 -5.06 4.77 -7.38
CA TYR A 67 -3.87 4.18 -6.77
C TYR A 67 -4.34 3.02 -5.90
N ASN A 68 -3.85 1.82 -6.17
CA ASN A 68 -4.19 0.62 -5.43
C ASN A 68 -2.95 0.02 -4.80
N PHE A 69 -3.13 -0.58 -3.63
CA PHE A 69 -2.11 -1.35 -2.91
C PHE A 69 -2.76 -2.59 -2.34
N ASP A 70 -2.14 -3.74 -2.54
CA ASP A 70 -2.57 -5.01 -1.97
C ASP A 70 -1.36 -5.78 -1.47
N ALA A 71 -1.46 -6.42 -0.32
CA ALA A 71 -0.38 -7.20 0.24
C ALA A 71 -0.82 -8.54 0.87
N SER A 72 0.10 -9.49 0.88
CA SER A 72 -0.02 -10.76 1.60
C SER A 72 1.08 -10.91 2.64
N LEU A 73 0.76 -11.61 3.73
CA LEU A 73 1.70 -11.98 4.77
C LEU A 73 1.57 -13.48 5.04
N ASP A 74 2.57 -14.24 4.60
CA ASP A 74 2.56 -15.69 4.64
C ASP A 74 3.59 -16.23 5.65
N LEU A 75 3.27 -17.33 6.31
CA LEU A 75 4.26 -18.08 7.09
C LEU A 75 5.19 -18.82 6.14
N THR A 76 6.50 -18.76 6.41
CA THR A 76 7.50 -19.56 5.68
C THR A 76 8.00 -20.69 6.56
N GLU A 77 9.29 -20.70 6.90
CA GLU A 77 9.91 -21.70 7.75
C GLU A 77 9.93 -21.24 9.20
N VAL A 78 9.99 -22.19 10.13
CA VAL A 78 10.22 -21.90 11.54
C VAL A 78 11.70 -21.58 11.72
N SER A 79 12.02 -20.38 12.21
CA SER A 79 13.41 -20.04 12.51
C SER A 79 13.93 -20.84 13.69
N ALA A 80 15.25 -20.98 13.81
CA ALA A 80 15.90 -21.62 14.95
C ALA A 80 15.56 -20.95 16.31
N ALA A 81 15.07 -19.70 16.29
CA ALA A 81 14.62 -18.95 17.46
C ALA A 81 13.18 -19.29 17.90
N GLY A 82 12.51 -20.23 17.24
CA GLY A 82 11.18 -20.72 17.61
C GLY A 82 10.00 -19.89 17.09
N MET A 83 10.25 -18.73 16.48
CA MET A 83 9.25 -17.91 15.79
C MET A 83 9.34 -18.11 14.27
N PRO A 84 8.22 -18.15 13.52
CA PRO A 84 8.24 -18.33 12.08
C PRO A 84 8.80 -17.10 11.38
N VAL A 85 9.53 -17.28 10.28
CA VAL A 85 9.84 -16.19 9.36
C VAL A 85 8.59 -15.86 8.55
N LEU A 86 8.23 -14.57 8.47
CA LEU A 86 7.07 -14.10 7.71
C LEU A 86 7.52 -13.56 6.35
N ARG A 87 6.81 -13.94 5.29
CA ARG A 87 7.02 -13.38 3.95
C ARG A 87 5.92 -12.39 3.64
N TYR A 88 6.32 -11.15 3.48
CA TYR A 88 5.46 -10.07 3.00
C TYR A 88 5.64 -9.89 1.51
N ARG A 89 4.54 -9.73 0.77
CA ARG A 89 4.53 -9.36 -0.65
C ARG A 89 3.51 -8.27 -0.86
N SER A 90 3.88 -7.23 -1.60
CA SER A 90 2.96 -6.17 -2.00
C SER A 90 2.91 -6.04 -3.52
N GLU A 91 1.79 -5.52 -4.00
CA GLU A 91 1.62 -5.01 -5.34
C GLU A 91 0.95 -3.63 -5.25
N ALA A 92 1.52 -2.67 -5.96
CA ALA A 92 0.99 -1.32 -6.05
C ALA A 92 0.76 -0.97 -7.51
N THR A 93 -0.40 -0.40 -7.83
CA THR A 93 -0.77 -0.04 -9.21
C THR A 93 -1.38 1.34 -9.30
N SER A 94 -1.20 1.99 -10.45
CA SER A 94 -1.82 3.27 -10.77
C SER A 94 -2.59 3.22 -12.08
N PHE A 95 -3.59 4.09 -12.21
CA PHE A 95 -4.38 4.25 -13.42
C PHE A 95 -4.81 5.72 -13.58
N PRO A 96 -4.89 6.28 -14.81
CA PRO A 96 -4.42 5.70 -16.08
C PRO A 96 -2.92 5.91 -16.26
N GLY A 97 -2.19 4.83 -16.49
CA GLY A 97 -0.73 4.86 -16.64
C GLY A 97 -0.02 5.19 -15.32
N PRO A 98 1.25 5.61 -15.39
CA PRO A 98 2.08 5.90 -14.22
C PRO A 98 1.80 7.30 -13.66
N VAL A 99 0.58 7.54 -13.18
CA VAL A 99 0.21 8.78 -12.49
C VAL A 99 0.83 8.85 -11.09
N SER A 100 1.04 10.06 -10.58
CA SER A 100 1.57 10.34 -9.25
C SER A 100 0.67 11.33 -8.50
N ARG A 101 0.52 11.14 -7.18
CA ARG A 101 -0.22 12.07 -6.32
C ARG A 101 0.50 13.40 -6.10
N PHE A 102 1.80 13.46 -6.41
CA PHE A 102 2.62 14.66 -6.27
C PHE A 102 2.74 15.47 -7.57
N GLU A 103 2.17 14.97 -8.67
CA GLU A 103 2.19 15.63 -9.96
C GLU A 103 0.77 16.04 -10.37
N ASP A 104 0.67 17.15 -11.09
CA ASP A 104 -0.60 17.55 -11.69
C ASP A 104 -0.93 16.61 -12.87
N SER A 105 -2.06 15.92 -12.77
CA SER A 105 -2.59 15.00 -13.78
C SER A 105 -2.79 15.68 -15.15
N LEU A 106 -2.81 17.01 -15.22
CA LEU A 106 -2.96 17.78 -16.46
C LEU A 106 -1.64 18.39 -16.97
N ALA A 107 -0.52 18.24 -16.24
CA ALA A 107 0.78 18.80 -16.64
C ALA A 107 1.43 18.03 -17.82
N GLY A 108 1.07 16.76 -18.00
CA GLY A 108 1.58 15.91 -19.08
C GLY A 108 0.94 16.20 -20.44
N ARG A 109 1.33 15.40 -21.45
CA ARG A 109 0.65 15.40 -22.75
C ARG A 109 -0.78 14.86 -22.62
N PRO A 110 -1.69 15.19 -23.57
CA PRO A 110 -3.00 14.55 -23.63
C PRO A 110 -2.88 13.02 -23.66
N LEU A 111 -3.78 12.35 -22.95
CA LEU A 111 -3.87 10.90 -22.94
C LEU A 111 -4.37 10.39 -24.29
N SER A 112 -3.74 9.32 -24.74
CA SER A 112 -4.18 8.48 -25.84
C SER A 112 -4.79 7.19 -25.29
N LYS A 113 -5.46 6.41 -26.15
CA LYS A 113 -6.06 5.13 -25.73
C LYS A 113 -5.04 4.16 -25.14
N SER A 114 -3.78 4.18 -25.59
CA SER A 114 -2.73 3.31 -25.05
C SER A 114 -2.27 3.71 -23.65
N ASP A 115 -2.57 4.93 -23.21
CA ASP A 115 -2.21 5.40 -21.87
C ASP A 115 -3.28 5.02 -20.82
N ILE A 116 -4.46 4.56 -21.27
CA ILE A 116 -5.58 4.14 -20.41
C ILE A 116 -5.37 2.69 -20.00
N VAL A 117 -4.35 2.47 -19.19
CA VAL A 117 -3.96 1.15 -18.70
C VAL A 117 -3.61 1.23 -17.23
N THR A 118 -3.86 0.16 -16.48
CA THR A 118 -3.32 0.02 -15.13
C THR A 118 -1.85 -0.38 -15.24
N VAL A 119 -0.97 0.28 -14.48
CA VAL A 119 0.47 -0.04 -14.46
C VAL A 119 0.94 -0.35 -13.06
N THR A 120 1.83 -1.32 -12.94
CA THR A 120 2.47 -1.69 -11.68
C THR A 120 3.58 -0.69 -11.33
N ASN A 121 3.61 -0.24 -10.08
CA ASN A 121 4.70 0.54 -9.52
C ASN A 121 5.81 -0.40 -9.02
N PRO A 122 7.02 -0.37 -9.60
CA PRO A 122 8.08 -1.30 -9.25
C PRO A 122 8.73 -1.01 -7.89
N LEU A 123 8.58 0.21 -7.36
CA LEU A 123 9.10 0.56 -6.03
C LEU A 123 8.22 -0.05 -4.94
N CYS A 124 6.90 0.05 -5.09
CA CYS A 124 5.93 -0.38 -4.09
C CYS A 124 5.36 -1.80 -4.30
N SER A 125 5.80 -2.48 -5.35
CA SER A 125 5.54 -3.90 -5.58
C SER A 125 6.79 -4.72 -5.23
N TYR A 126 6.88 -5.18 -3.99
CA TYR A 126 8.10 -5.78 -3.44
C TYR A 126 7.81 -6.97 -2.54
N HIS A 127 8.88 -7.67 -2.13
CA HIS A 127 8.81 -8.70 -1.11
C HIS A 127 9.83 -8.44 0.01
N ARG A 128 9.50 -8.87 1.22
CA ARG A 128 10.39 -8.83 2.40
C ARG A 128 10.24 -10.09 3.23
N LEU A 129 11.34 -10.49 3.87
CA LEU A 129 11.31 -11.50 4.92
C LEU A 129 11.43 -10.81 6.26
N TYR A 130 10.51 -11.12 7.17
CA TYR A 130 10.49 -10.61 8.52
C TYR A 130 10.90 -11.71 9.49
N SER A 131 11.95 -11.44 10.27
CA SER A 131 12.42 -12.35 11.33
C SER A 131 12.18 -11.73 12.69
N PHE A 132 11.80 -12.54 13.67
CA PHE A 132 11.57 -12.04 15.03
C PHE A 132 12.91 -11.75 15.71
N ASP A 133 13.06 -10.52 16.18
CA ASP A 133 14.17 -10.06 17.00
C ASP A 133 13.71 -9.97 18.47
N PRO A 134 14.31 -10.76 19.39
CA PRO A 134 13.98 -10.72 20.81
C PRO A 134 14.31 -9.38 21.49
N GLU A 135 15.35 -8.68 21.04
CA GLU A 135 15.79 -7.40 21.62
C GLU A 135 14.83 -6.28 21.23
N ALA A 136 14.48 -6.20 19.94
CA ALA A 136 13.46 -5.28 19.45
C ALA A 136 12.04 -5.70 19.84
N ARG A 137 11.85 -6.93 20.32
CA ARG A 137 10.55 -7.56 20.62
C ARG A 137 9.59 -7.50 19.44
N GLY A 138 10.07 -7.71 18.23
CA GLY A 138 9.29 -7.52 17.02
C GLY A 138 9.89 -8.18 15.78
N TYR A 139 9.11 -8.20 14.72
CA TYR A 139 9.50 -8.67 13.40
C TYR A 139 10.23 -7.57 12.65
N ILE A 140 11.48 -7.83 12.31
CA ILE A 140 12.35 -6.89 11.58
C ILE A 140 12.51 -7.39 10.14
N PRO A 141 12.35 -6.51 9.14
CA PRO A 141 12.55 -6.88 7.74
C PRO A 141 14.04 -7.07 7.43
N ASP A 142 14.33 -8.00 6.51
CA ASP A 142 15.65 -8.26 5.94
C ASP A 142 16.25 -7.05 5.19
N THR A 143 15.39 -6.15 4.70
CA THR A 143 15.79 -4.88 4.09
C THR A 143 14.71 -3.83 4.39
N PRO A 144 15.07 -2.56 4.67
CA PRO A 144 14.05 -1.52 4.90
C PRO A 144 12.98 -1.49 3.80
N PRO A 145 11.68 -1.39 4.16
CA PRO A 145 10.63 -1.21 3.17
C PRO A 145 10.78 0.18 2.51
N PRO A 146 10.46 0.30 1.22
CA PRO A 146 10.42 1.60 0.56
C PRO A 146 9.30 2.47 1.14
N ASP A 147 9.42 3.79 0.99
CA ASP A 147 8.30 4.69 1.26
C ASP A 147 7.24 4.53 0.17
N CYS A 148 6.08 4.04 0.58
CA CYS A 148 4.91 3.81 -0.27
C CYS A 148 3.71 4.63 0.19
N SER A 149 3.93 5.73 0.92
CA SER A 149 2.87 6.60 1.43
C SER A 149 1.92 7.12 0.35
N ASP A 150 2.39 7.26 -0.90
CA ASP A 150 1.55 7.54 -2.06
C ASP A 150 0.40 6.55 -2.26
N TYR A 151 0.64 5.28 -1.93
CA TYR A 151 -0.35 4.23 -2.07
C TYR A 151 -1.00 3.88 -0.73
N THR A 152 -0.29 4.00 0.39
CA THR A 152 -0.71 3.44 1.69
C THR A 152 -1.29 4.47 2.67
N VAL A 153 -1.25 5.77 2.37
CA VAL A 153 -1.85 6.81 3.20
C VAL A 153 -3.11 7.36 2.51
N PRO A 154 -4.27 7.40 3.19
CA PRO A 154 -5.49 7.92 2.61
C PRO A 154 -5.46 9.44 2.42
#